data_AF-A0A928I295-F1
#
_entry.id   AF-A0A928I295-F1
#
_cell.length_a   1.000
_cell.length_b   1.000
_cell.length_c   1.000
_cell.angle_alpha   90.00
_cell.angle_beta   90.00
_cell.angle_gamma   90.00
#
_symmetry.space_group_name_H-M   'P 1'
#
loop_
_entity.id
_entity.type
_entity.pdbx_description
1 polymer ?
#
loop_
_entity_poly.entity_id
_entity_poly.type
_entity_poly.pdbx_seq_one_letter_code
_entity_poly.pdbx_strand_id
1 'polypeptide(L)'
;MQVWKKAFFIQKEEPPLKLIDNLKKTIGDAFRYLAAFAKWTLISLFIGFLGGGVGSLFHISIDAATEYRNGHTWLIFLLPAGGVIIALLYRLCRRFGKLGTDRVLEALKTENNLPAIMAPLIFASTVITHFFGGSAGREGAALQLGGSMGYTVGKLIRLNSSDRHIIVMTGMSAVFAALFGTPLTAAIFAIEVTFVGMSCYAALLPCTISAICGAKVATEFGISPVAFFSDVSYEITPALLARSAVLAFLCAIISIIFCYTVRYFSKASKKLIPNPYARAAVGGALIALLTISVGCYDYNGAGMGIISEALNGSCVPYAFALKLVFTALTIAAGFKGGEIVP
;
A
#
# COMPACT_ATOMS: atom_id res chain seq x y z
N MET A 1 34.58 -49.87 -16.58
CA MET A 1 34.61 -49.59 -18.04
C MET A 1 33.22 -49.75 -18.67
N GLN A 2 32.19 -49.06 -18.14
CA GLN A 2 30.81 -49.06 -18.67
C GLN A 2 30.18 -47.66 -18.72
N VAL A 3 30.91 -46.62 -18.32
CA VAL A 3 30.38 -45.24 -18.24
C VAL A 3 30.53 -44.47 -19.58
N TRP A 4 31.32 -44.99 -20.53
CA TRP A 4 31.62 -44.29 -21.79
C TRP A 4 30.80 -44.75 -23.02
N LYS A 5 29.93 -45.76 -22.90
CA LYS A 5 29.10 -46.22 -24.03
C LYS A 5 27.82 -45.41 -24.28
N LYS A 6 27.46 -44.47 -23.42
CA LYS A 6 26.27 -43.61 -23.61
C LYS A 6 26.52 -42.33 -24.41
N ALA A 7 27.77 -42.01 -24.74
CA ALA A 7 28.11 -40.79 -25.51
C ALA A 7 28.10 -40.98 -27.04
N PHE A 8 28.01 -42.22 -27.54
CA PHE A 8 28.20 -42.52 -28.98
C PHE A 8 27.13 -43.40 -29.63
N PHE A 9 26.02 -43.69 -28.95
CA PHE A 9 24.86 -44.26 -29.62
C PHE A 9 23.98 -43.14 -30.15
N ILE A 10 24.18 -42.85 -31.44
CA ILE A 10 23.16 -42.47 -32.43
C ILE A 10 21.93 -41.84 -31.76
N GLN A 11 21.85 -40.50 -31.81
CA GLN A 11 20.58 -39.79 -31.79
C GLN A 11 19.69 -40.54 -32.77
N LYS A 12 18.76 -41.35 -32.25
CA LYS A 12 17.75 -42.01 -33.06
C LYS A 12 17.00 -40.83 -33.68
N GLU A 13 17.22 -40.58 -34.97
CA GLU A 13 16.51 -39.53 -35.69
C GLU A 13 15.03 -39.69 -35.33
N GLU A 14 14.49 -38.71 -34.60
CA GLU A 14 13.07 -38.75 -34.29
C GLU A 14 12.36 -38.78 -35.64
N PRO A 15 11.42 -39.73 -35.85
CA PRO A 15 10.77 -39.86 -37.16
C PRO A 15 10.22 -38.48 -37.54
N PRO A 16 10.36 -38.05 -38.81
CA PRO A 16 10.09 -36.67 -39.22
C PRO A 16 8.68 -36.18 -38.84
N LEU A 17 7.70 -37.09 -38.74
CA LEU A 17 6.38 -36.78 -38.18
C LEU A 17 6.41 -36.29 -36.72
N LYS A 18 7.17 -36.93 -35.83
CA LYS A 18 7.29 -36.51 -34.42
C LYS A 18 8.00 -35.16 -34.28
N LEU A 19 8.99 -34.89 -35.14
CA LEU A 19 9.67 -33.60 -35.18
C LEU A 19 8.72 -32.48 -35.63
N ILE A 20 7.91 -32.73 -36.66
CA ILE A 20 6.89 -31.79 -37.16
C ILE A 20 5.80 -31.57 -36.11
N ASP A 21 5.36 -32.61 -35.40
CA ASP A 21 4.36 -32.51 -34.35
C ASP A 21 4.90 -31.75 -33.12
N ASN A 22 6.16 -31.98 -32.74
CA ASN A 22 6.85 -31.23 -31.69
C ASN A 22 7.03 -29.74 -32.09
N LEU A 23 7.38 -29.47 -33.35
CA LEU A 23 7.48 -28.10 -33.89
C LEU A 23 6.12 -27.39 -33.91
N LYS A 24 5.06 -28.03 -34.40
CA LYS A 24 3.69 -27.50 -34.38
C LYS A 24 3.23 -27.21 -32.95
N LYS A 25 3.52 -28.11 -32.01
CA LYS A 25 3.20 -27.92 -30.59
C LYS A 25 3.96 -26.73 -30.01
N THR A 26 5.26 -26.61 -30.29
CA THR A 26 6.12 -25.51 -29.80
C THR A 26 5.65 -24.17 -30.36
N ILE A 27 5.31 -24.10 -31.65
CA ILE A 27 4.75 -22.89 -32.29
C ILE A 27 3.39 -22.54 -31.68
N GLY A 28 2.54 -23.53 -31.44
CA GLY A 28 1.24 -23.34 -30.79
C GLY A 28 1.38 -22.81 -29.36
N ASP A 29 2.31 -23.34 -28.58
CA ASP A 29 2.60 -22.88 -27.23
C ASP A 29 3.20 -21.47 -27.23
N ALA A 30 4.12 -21.17 -28.16
CA ALA A 30 4.66 -19.82 -28.34
C ALA A 30 3.57 -18.79 -28.66
N PHE A 31 2.62 -19.13 -29.54
CA PHE A 31 1.50 -18.25 -29.83
C PHE A 31 0.59 -18.02 -28.62
N ARG A 32 0.35 -19.05 -27.81
CA ARG A 32 -0.40 -18.92 -26.55
C ARG A 32 0.30 -18.02 -25.54
N TYR A 33 1.62 -18.15 -25.39
CA TYR A 33 2.40 -17.27 -24.52
C TYR A 33 2.38 -15.82 -25.01
N LEU A 34 2.51 -15.60 -26.32
CA LEU A 34 2.44 -14.26 -26.90
C LEU A 34 1.06 -13.63 -26.73
N ALA A 35 -0.01 -14.40 -26.95
CA ALA A 35 -1.37 -13.94 -26.72
C ALA A 35 -1.64 -13.62 -25.24
N ALA A 36 -1.14 -14.46 -24.32
CA ALA A 36 -1.23 -14.21 -22.89
C ALA A 36 -0.44 -12.96 -22.49
N PHE A 37 0.78 -12.79 -23.00
CA PHE A 37 1.61 -11.62 -22.78
C PHE A 37 0.93 -10.34 -23.27
N ALA A 38 0.38 -10.34 -24.49
CA ALA A 38 -0.34 -9.21 -25.06
C ALA A 38 -1.60 -8.88 -24.24
N LYS A 39 -2.40 -9.90 -23.87
CA LYS A 39 -3.58 -9.74 -23.02
C LYS A 39 -3.22 -9.06 -21.70
N TRP A 40 -2.23 -9.59 -20.98
CA TRP A 40 -1.85 -9.08 -19.67
C TRP A 40 -1.20 -7.70 -19.75
N THR A 41 -0.41 -7.43 -20.78
CA THR A 41 0.15 -6.09 -21.04
C THR A 41 -0.97 -5.07 -21.24
N LEU A 42 -1.96 -5.35 -22.08
CA LEU A 42 -3.09 -4.44 -22.34
C LEU A 42 -3.93 -4.20 -21.09
N ILE A 43 -4.25 -5.26 -20.35
CA ILE A 43 -4.97 -5.16 -19.08
C ILE A 43 -4.18 -4.32 -18.08
N SER A 44 -2.88 -4.55 -17.94
CA SER A 44 -2.03 -3.81 -17.02
C SER A 44 -1.85 -2.34 -17.38
N LEU A 45 -1.78 -2.01 -18.66
CA LEU A 45 -1.76 -0.61 -19.11
C LEU A 45 -3.08 0.08 -18.77
N PHE A 46 -4.21 -0.58 -18.99
CA PHE A 46 -5.53 -0.04 -18.65
C PHE A 46 -5.69 0.16 -17.13
N ILE A 47 -5.33 -0.84 -16.33
CA ILE A 47 -5.35 -0.74 -14.86
C ILE A 47 -4.35 0.30 -14.35
N GLY A 48 -3.16 0.37 -14.97
CA GLY A 48 -2.13 1.36 -14.67
C GLY A 48 -2.61 2.78 -14.92
N PHE A 49 -3.30 3.02 -16.05
CA PHE A 49 -3.87 4.31 -16.38
C PHE A 49 -4.97 4.73 -15.39
N LEU A 50 -5.93 3.82 -15.13
CA LEU A 50 -7.00 4.06 -14.16
C LEU A 50 -6.46 4.27 -12.73
N GLY A 51 -5.56 3.41 -12.29
CA GLY A 51 -4.94 3.47 -10.97
C GLY A 51 -4.04 4.68 -10.81
N GLY A 52 -3.35 5.09 -11.88
CA GLY A 52 -2.62 6.34 -11.96
C GLY A 52 -3.54 7.54 -11.72
N GLY A 53 -4.66 7.62 -12.43
CA GLY A 53 -5.65 8.69 -12.24
C GLY A 53 -6.24 8.71 -10.83
N VAL A 54 -6.66 7.56 -10.30
CA VAL A 54 -7.21 7.44 -8.93
C VAL A 54 -6.17 7.80 -7.88
N GLY A 55 -4.94 7.28 -8.01
CA GLY A 55 -3.83 7.56 -7.09
C GLY A 55 -3.41 9.02 -7.13
N SER A 56 -3.40 9.64 -8.31
CA SER A 56 -3.08 11.06 -8.47
C SER A 56 -4.12 11.96 -7.81
N LEU A 57 -5.40 11.69 -8.07
CA LEU A 57 -6.49 12.42 -7.42
C LEU A 57 -6.43 12.28 -5.89
N PHE A 58 -6.10 11.09 -5.40
CA PHE A 58 -5.96 10.82 -3.97
C PHE A 58 -4.76 11.56 -3.37
N HIS A 59 -3.62 11.58 -4.06
CA HIS A 59 -2.44 12.34 -3.68
C HIS A 59 -2.77 13.82 -3.53
N ILE A 60 -3.30 14.44 -4.60
CA ILE A 60 -3.63 15.86 -4.66
C ILE A 60 -4.63 16.24 -3.57
N SER A 61 -5.63 15.39 -3.32
CA SER A 61 -6.64 15.65 -2.29
C SER A 61 -6.06 15.63 -0.88
N ILE A 62 -5.15 14.70 -0.59
CA ILE A 62 -4.48 14.64 0.73
C ILE A 62 -3.49 15.78 0.89
N ASP A 63 -2.75 16.13 -0.15
CA ASP A 63 -1.79 17.23 -0.12
C ASP A 63 -2.51 18.57 0.08
N ALA A 64 -3.57 18.83 -0.68
CA ALA A 64 -4.40 20.03 -0.50
C ALA A 64 -5.01 20.09 0.91
N ALA A 65 -5.50 18.96 1.43
CA ALA A 65 -6.01 18.89 2.80
C ALA A 65 -4.92 19.17 3.85
N THR A 66 -3.71 18.67 3.62
CA THR A 66 -2.56 18.86 4.52
C THR A 66 -2.05 20.29 4.47
N GLU A 67 -1.96 20.90 3.28
CA GLU A 67 -1.56 22.29 3.08
C GLU A 67 -2.57 23.24 3.73
N TYR A 68 -3.87 23.03 3.50
CA TYR A 68 -4.92 23.83 4.14
C TYR A 68 -4.85 23.75 5.66
N ARG A 69 -4.61 22.56 6.21
CA ARG A 69 -4.40 22.35 7.65
C ARG A 69 -3.17 23.08 8.18
N ASN A 70 -2.06 23.06 7.44
CA ASN A 70 -0.84 23.77 7.85
C ASN A 70 -1.09 25.29 7.96
N GLY A 71 -1.94 25.85 7.09
CA GLY A 71 -2.39 27.25 7.21
C GLY A 71 -3.44 27.51 8.30
N HIS A 72 -4.11 26.46 8.80
CA HIS A 72 -5.23 26.55 9.74
C HIS A 72 -5.11 25.52 10.87
N THR A 73 -4.10 25.68 11.71
CA THR A 73 -3.78 24.72 12.79
C THR A 73 -4.93 24.46 13.76
N TRP A 74 -5.85 25.42 13.93
CA TRP A 74 -7.07 25.27 14.74
C TRP A 74 -7.99 24.11 14.28
N LEU A 75 -7.86 23.63 13.04
CA LEU A 75 -8.62 22.48 12.54
C LEU A 75 -8.40 21.21 13.36
N ILE A 76 -7.27 21.09 14.06
CA ILE A 76 -7.02 19.94 14.94
C ILE A 76 -8.09 19.80 16.03
N PHE A 77 -8.69 20.91 16.48
CA PHE A 77 -9.75 20.89 17.49
C PHE A 77 -11.07 20.35 16.95
N LEU A 78 -11.23 20.30 15.62
CA LEU A 78 -12.37 19.68 14.95
C LEU A 78 -12.13 18.20 14.60
N LEU A 79 -10.95 17.64 14.91
CA LEU A 79 -10.65 16.22 14.72
C LEU A 79 -11.68 15.27 15.38
N PRO A 80 -12.24 15.54 16.59
CA PRO A 80 -13.34 14.75 17.14
C PRO A 80 -14.55 14.67 16.20
N ALA A 81 -14.95 15.80 15.60
CA ALA A 81 -16.06 15.86 14.66
C ALA A 81 -15.72 15.10 13.37
N GLY A 82 -14.49 15.25 12.86
CA GLY A 82 -13.99 14.47 11.73
C GLY A 82 -14.09 12.96 11.94
N GLY A 83 -13.71 12.49 13.13
CA GLY A 83 -13.84 11.08 13.51
C GLY A 83 -15.29 10.59 13.52
N VAL A 84 -16.22 11.39 14.07
CA VAL A 84 -17.65 11.09 14.06
C VAL A 84 -18.21 11.04 12.64
N ILE A 85 -17.81 11.97 11.77
CA ILE A 85 -18.19 11.99 10.35
C ILE A 85 -17.72 10.71 9.67
N ILE A 86 -16.47 10.30 9.87
CA ILE A 86 -15.94 9.03 9.33
C ILE A 86 -16.79 7.85 9.82
N ALA A 87 -17.08 7.77 11.12
CA ALA A 87 -17.91 6.69 11.67
C ALA A 87 -19.33 6.70 11.08
N LEU A 88 -19.89 7.89 10.80
CA LEU A 88 -21.20 8.06 10.18
C LEU A 88 -21.19 7.59 8.72
N LEU A 89 -20.20 8.00 7.92
CA LEU A 89 -20.03 7.57 6.53
C LEU A 89 -19.99 6.04 6.44
N TYR A 90 -19.18 5.39 7.29
CA TYR A 90 -19.14 3.93 7.34
C TYR A 90 -20.48 3.32 7.74
N ARG A 91 -21.22 3.89 8.71
CA ARG A 91 -22.55 3.37 9.08
C ARG A 91 -23.56 3.52 7.96
N LEU A 92 -23.61 4.66 7.28
CA LEU A 92 -24.55 4.90 6.16
C LEU A 92 -24.29 3.91 5.01
N CYS A 93 -23.03 3.57 4.78
CA CYS A 93 -22.65 2.60 3.76
C CYS A 93 -22.79 1.14 4.23
N ARG A 94 -23.03 0.82 5.51
CA ARG A 94 -23.15 -0.57 6.00
C ARG A 94 -24.27 -1.37 5.32
N ARG A 95 -25.25 -0.69 4.72
CA ARG A 95 -26.30 -1.33 3.91
C ARG A 95 -25.73 -2.10 2.70
N PHE A 96 -24.51 -1.78 2.27
CA PHE A 96 -23.81 -2.44 1.16
C PHE A 96 -22.91 -3.61 1.61
N GLY A 97 -22.84 -3.91 2.92
CA GLY A 97 -22.08 -5.04 3.46
C GLY A 97 -21.36 -4.74 4.78
N LYS A 98 -20.58 -5.72 5.28
CA LYS A 98 -19.72 -5.53 6.45
C LYS A 98 -18.48 -4.70 6.04
N LEU A 99 -18.51 -3.39 6.27
CA LEU A 99 -17.44 -2.47 5.89
C LEU A 99 -16.36 -2.36 6.97
N GLY A 100 -15.09 -2.44 6.58
CA GLY A 100 -13.93 -2.24 7.44
C GLY A 100 -12.63 -2.34 6.64
N THR A 101 -11.67 -1.46 6.93
CA THR A 101 -10.38 -1.36 6.23
C THR A 101 -9.54 -2.64 6.37
N ASP A 102 -9.49 -3.21 7.58
CA ASP A 102 -8.75 -4.45 7.87
C ASP A 102 -9.28 -5.64 7.05
N ARG A 103 -10.57 -5.59 6.69
CA ARG A 103 -11.22 -6.62 5.88
C ARG A 103 -10.99 -6.46 4.39
N VAL A 104 -10.50 -5.32 3.91
CA VAL A 104 -10.23 -5.15 2.49
C VAL A 104 -9.09 -6.08 2.10
N LEU A 105 -7.95 -6.00 2.80
CA LEU A 105 -6.81 -6.89 2.53
C LEU A 105 -7.16 -8.37 2.74
N GLU A 106 -8.00 -8.69 3.73
CA GLU A 106 -8.49 -10.06 3.95
C GLU A 106 -9.44 -10.54 2.84
N ALA A 107 -10.38 -9.70 2.40
CA ALA A 107 -11.33 -10.00 1.33
C ALA A 107 -10.62 -10.16 -0.02
N LEU A 108 -9.55 -9.39 -0.26
CA LEU A 108 -8.69 -9.54 -1.42
C LEU A 108 -7.95 -10.89 -1.44
N LYS A 109 -7.73 -11.51 -0.27
CA LYS A 109 -7.13 -12.85 -0.14
C LYS A 109 -8.14 -13.99 -0.21
N THR A 110 -9.37 -13.78 0.27
CA THR A 110 -10.36 -14.85 0.49
C THR A 110 -11.50 -14.87 -0.52
N GLU A 111 -11.35 -14.21 -1.68
CA GLU A 111 -12.35 -14.09 -2.76
C GLU A 111 -13.71 -13.49 -2.34
N ASN A 112 -13.85 -13.02 -1.10
CA ASN A 112 -15.08 -12.44 -0.60
C ASN A 112 -15.48 -11.22 -1.44
N ASN A 113 -16.80 -11.07 -1.68
CA ASN A 113 -17.33 -9.92 -2.42
C ASN A 113 -16.95 -8.62 -1.71
N LEU A 114 -16.05 -7.85 -2.32
CA LEU A 114 -15.70 -6.51 -1.86
C LEU A 114 -16.68 -5.50 -2.48
N PRO A 115 -17.46 -4.76 -1.67
CA PRO A 115 -18.36 -3.75 -2.18
C PRO A 115 -17.58 -2.63 -2.87
N ALA A 116 -17.95 -2.26 -4.10
CA ALA A 116 -17.28 -1.18 -4.86
C ALA A 116 -17.29 0.18 -4.12
N ILE A 117 -18.25 0.39 -3.21
CA ILE A 117 -18.34 1.57 -2.36
C ILE A 117 -17.18 1.70 -1.35
N MET A 118 -16.39 0.65 -1.13
CA MET A 118 -15.23 0.71 -0.26
C MET A 118 -14.19 1.71 -0.76
N ALA A 119 -13.94 1.79 -2.07
CA ALA A 119 -12.97 2.71 -2.63
C ALA A 119 -13.29 4.19 -2.32
N PRO A 120 -14.46 4.75 -2.70
CA PRO A 120 -14.77 6.15 -2.38
C PRO A 120 -14.86 6.42 -0.88
N LEU A 121 -15.24 5.42 -0.08
CA LEU A 121 -15.30 5.54 1.37
C LEU A 121 -13.90 5.64 2.00
N ILE A 122 -12.95 4.81 1.56
CA ILE A 122 -11.53 4.90 1.99
C ILE A 122 -10.96 6.25 1.58
N PHE A 123 -11.19 6.66 0.33
CA PHE A 123 -10.74 7.94 -0.19
C PHE A 123 -11.20 9.09 0.71
N ALA A 124 -12.52 9.23 0.89
CA ALA A 124 -13.10 10.34 1.65
C ALA A 124 -12.67 10.30 3.12
N SER A 125 -12.66 9.12 3.74
CA SER A 125 -12.30 8.99 5.15
C SER A 125 -10.83 9.29 5.42
N THR A 126 -9.90 8.90 4.53
CA THR A 126 -8.49 9.26 4.69
C THR A 126 -8.25 10.75 4.45
N VAL A 127 -8.90 11.36 3.45
CA VAL A 127 -8.83 12.82 3.25
C VAL A 127 -9.34 13.57 4.49
N ILE A 128 -10.46 13.14 5.09
CA ILE A 128 -10.97 13.72 6.34
C ILE A 128 -9.97 13.56 7.49
N THR A 129 -9.34 12.39 7.65
CA THR A 129 -8.31 12.18 8.67
C THR A 129 -7.16 13.17 8.51
N HIS A 130 -6.62 13.34 7.31
CA HIS A 130 -5.50 14.25 7.05
C HIS A 130 -5.91 15.73 7.17
N PHE A 131 -7.11 16.09 6.72
CA PHE A 131 -7.65 17.45 6.79
C PHE A 131 -7.73 17.96 8.22
N PHE A 132 -8.23 17.13 9.15
CA PHE A 132 -8.31 17.49 10.56
C PHE A 132 -7.03 17.16 11.35
N GLY A 133 -5.98 16.63 10.72
CA GLY A 133 -4.68 16.42 11.37
C GLY A 133 -4.54 15.14 12.21
N GLY A 134 -5.32 14.11 11.91
CA GLY A 134 -5.06 12.77 12.46
C GLY A 134 -3.67 12.26 12.03
N SER A 135 -2.96 11.59 12.93
CA SER A 135 -1.66 10.99 12.60
C SER A 135 -1.89 9.66 11.88
N ALA A 136 -1.88 9.72 10.55
CA ALA A 136 -1.99 8.56 9.70
C ALA A 136 -1.22 8.81 8.39
N GLY A 137 -0.80 7.73 7.76
CA GLY A 137 -0.26 7.73 6.41
C GLY A 137 -1.34 7.56 5.37
N ARG A 138 -0.93 7.53 4.10
CA ARG A 138 -1.83 7.39 2.93
C ARG A 138 -1.64 6.06 2.18
N GLU A 139 -0.67 5.26 2.60
CA GLU A 139 -0.17 4.08 1.89
C GLU A 139 -1.12 2.90 1.99
N GLY A 140 -1.53 2.58 3.22
CA GLY A 140 -2.49 1.51 3.48
C GLY A 140 -3.83 1.80 2.82
N ALA A 141 -4.22 3.07 2.76
CA ALA A 141 -5.41 3.51 2.03
C ALA A 141 -5.23 3.35 0.51
N ALA A 142 -4.07 3.74 -0.05
CA ALA A 142 -3.75 3.57 -1.46
C ALA A 142 -3.76 2.10 -1.91
N LEU A 143 -3.20 1.19 -1.11
CA LEU A 143 -3.29 -0.24 -1.37
C LEU A 143 -4.74 -0.71 -1.41
N GLN A 144 -5.56 -0.31 -0.44
CA GLN A 144 -6.96 -0.73 -0.39
C GLN A 144 -7.79 -0.12 -1.53
N LEU A 145 -7.51 1.13 -1.93
CA LEU A 145 -8.09 1.79 -3.10
C LEU A 145 -7.74 1.02 -4.38
N GLY A 146 -6.46 0.75 -4.61
CA GLY A 146 -5.98 0.03 -5.78
C GLY A 146 -6.49 -1.41 -5.85
N GLY A 147 -6.52 -2.11 -4.70
CA GLY A 147 -7.08 -3.45 -4.62
C GLY A 147 -8.59 -3.48 -4.84
N SER A 148 -9.33 -2.52 -4.29
CA SER A 148 -10.78 -2.39 -4.53
C SER A 148 -11.11 -2.05 -5.98
N MET A 149 -10.32 -1.18 -6.60
CA MET A 149 -10.42 -0.86 -8.02
C MET A 149 -10.13 -2.09 -8.87
N GLY A 150 -9.00 -2.77 -8.63
CA GLY A 150 -8.63 -4.00 -9.34
C GLY A 150 -9.69 -5.09 -9.20
N TYR A 151 -10.23 -5.30 -8.00
CA TYR A 151 -11.33 -6.24 -7.77
C TYR A 151 -12.57 -5.91 -8.61
N THR A 152 -12.96 -4.63 -8.63
CA THR A 152 -14.14 -4.15 -9.36
C THR A 152 -13.97 -4.32 -10.86
N VAL A 153 -12.81 -3.94 -11.39
CA VAL A 153 -12.50 -4.11 -12.82
C VAL A 153 -12.47 -5.61 -13.17
N GLY A 154 -11.76 -6.44 -12.39
CA GLY A 154 -11.69 -7.88 -12.62
C GLY A 154 -13.05 -8.57 -12.62
N LYS A 155 -14.00 -8.09 -11.80
CA LYS A 155 -15.39 -8.54 -11.82
C LYS A 155 -16.13 -8.10 -13.09
N LEU A 156 -15.93 -6.85 -13.53
CA LEU A 156 -16.56 -6.29 -14.73
C LEU A 156 -16.14 -7.06 -15.99
N ILE A 157 -14.85 -7.39 -16.12
CA ILE A 157 -14.32 -8.17 -17.24
C ILE A 157 -14.43 -9.69 -17.07
N ARG A 158 -15.17 -10.15 -16.04
CA ARG A 158 -15.52 -11.55 -15.79
C ARG A 158 -14.33 -12.51 -15.72
N LEU A 159 -13.26 -12.11 -15.04
CA LEU A 159 -12.11 -12.99 -14.84
C LEU A 159 -12.36 -14.11 -13.83
N ASN A 160 -11.66 -15.23 -14.05
CA ASN A 160 -11.56 -16.32 -13.08
C ASN A 160 -10.90 -15.82 -11.78
N SER A 161 -10.97 -16.63 -10.72
CA SER A 161 -10.45 -16.25 -9.40
C SER A 161 -8.94 -15.97 -9.40
N SER A 162 -8.15 -16.85 -10.03
CA SER A 162 -6.69 -16.71 -10.13
C SER A 162 -6.28 -15.41 -10.83
N ASP A 163 -6.88 -15.09 -11.97
CA ASP A 163 -6.62 -13.86 -12.73
C ASP A 163 -7.10 -12.62 -11.96
N ARG A 164 -8.15 -12.76 -11.13
CA ARG A 164 -8.65 -11.66 -10.30
C ARG A 164 -7.65 -11.25 -9.23
N HIS A 165 -6.96 -12.20 -8.60
CA HIS A 165 -5.87 -11.88 -7.67
C HIS A 165 -4.74 -11.12 -8.37
N ILE A 166 -4.40 -11.50 -9.61
CA ILE A 166 -3.39 -10.79 -10.40
C ILE A 166 -3.84 -9.35 -10.65
N ILE A 167 -5.08 -9.11 -11.09
CA ILE A 167 -5.57 -7.74 -11.31
C ILE A 167 -5.66 -6.92 -10.02
N VAL A 168 -6.04 -7.53 -8.91
CA VAL A 168 -6.04 -6.86 -7.60
C VAL A 168 -4.65 -6.35 -7.26
N MET A 169 -3.62 -7.21 -7.35
CA MET A 169 -2.22 -6.82 -7.11
C MET A 169 -1.75 -5.77 -8.13
N THR A 170 -2.20 -5.88 -9.38
CA THR A 170 -1.90 -4.93 -10.46
C THR A 170 -2.48 -3.54 -10.18
N GLY A 171 -3.70 -3.46 -9.62
CA GLY A 171 -4.34 -2.21 -9.20
C GLY A 171 -3.71 -1.62 -7.95
N MET A 172 -3.36 -2.46 -6.96
CA MET A 172 -2.57 -2.05 -5.79
C MET A 172 -1.25 -1.41 -6.21
N SER A 173 -0.55 -2.05 -7.15
CA SER A 173 0.73 -1.57 -7.68
C SER A 173 0.60 -0.23 -8.39
N ALA A 174 -0.44 -0.03 -9.23
CA ALA A 174 -0.67 1.24 -9.92
C ALA A 174 -0.89 2.40 -8.95
N VAL A 175 -1.84 2.25 -8.03
CA VAL A 175 -2.22 3.34 -7.10
C VAL A 175 -1.08 3.64 -6.13
N PHE A 176 -0.36 2.61 -5.67
CA PHE A 176 0.79 2.81 -4.80
C PHE A 176 1.95 3.49 -5.54
N ALA A 177 2.26 3.06 -6.76
CA ALA A 177 3.30 3.70 -7.57
C ALA A 177 2.95 5.16 -7.94
N ALA A 178 1.68 5.45 -8.21
CA ALA A 178 1.21 6.81 -8.45
C ALA A 178 1.41 7.73 -7.23
N LEU A 179 1.34 7.17 -6.01
CA LEU A 179 1.48 7.94 -4.78
C LEU A 179 2.94 8.19 -4.39
N PHE A 180 3.81 7.21 -4.61
CA PHE A 180 5.22 7.25 -4.17
C PHE A 180 6.23 7.55 -5.27
N GLY A 181 5.85 7.35 -6.53
CA GLY A 181 6.79 7.41 -7.64
C GLY A 181 7.84 6.29 -7.60
N THR A 182 7.57 5.17 -6.92
CA THR A 182 8.48 4.02 -6.78
C THR A 182 7.90 2.74 -7.41
N PRO A 183 7.89 2.60 -8.75
CA PRO A 183 7.21 1.50 -9.44
C PRO A 183 7.69 0.10 -9.03
N LEU A 184 8.99 -0.07 -8.87
CA LEU A 184 9.57 -1.37 -8.51
C LEU A 184 9.16 -1.80 -7.10
N THR A 185 9.27 -0.87 -6.14
CA THR A 185 8.83 -1.09 -4.76
C THR A 185 7.34 -1.39 -4.71
N ALA A 186 6.52 -0.62 -5.43
CA ALA A 186 5.08 -0.83 -5.49
C ALA A 186 4.70 -2.22 -6.01
N ALA A 187 5.34 -2.67 -7.10
CA ALA A 187 5.06 -3.96 -7.70
C ALA A 187 5.44 -5.13 -6.78
N ILE A 188 6.65 -5.11 -6.20
CA ILE A 188 7.11 -6.17 -5.29
C ILE A 188 6.26 -6.17 -4.01
N PHE A 189 6.02 -4.99 -3.44
CA PHE A 189 5.25 -4.84 -2.22
C PHE A 189 3.81 -5.34 -2.38
N ALA A 190 3.13 -5.04 -3.48
CA ALA A 190 1.78 -5.52 -3.75
C ALA A 190 1.70 -7.05 -3.83
N ILE A 191 2.73 -7.70 -4.40
CA ILE A 191 2.81 -9.16 -4.51
C ILE A 191 3.01 -9.77 -3.11
N GLU A 192 3.99 -9.30 -2.36
CA GLU A 192 4.36 -9.86 -1.06
C GLU A 192 3.32 -9.60 0.05
N VAL A 193 2.70 -8.41 0.07
CA VAL A 193 1.70 -8.07 1.09
C VAL A 193 0.41 -8.89 0.92
N THR A 194 0.10 -9.26 -0.33
CA THR A 194 -1.08 -10.07 -0.65
C THR A 194 -0.85 -11.52 -0.22
N PHE A 195 0.29 -12.10 -0.55
CA PHE A 195 0.64 -13.50 -0.21
C PHE A 195 1.91 -13.55 0.66
N VAL A 196 1.73 -13.43 1.97
CA VAL A 196 2.85 -13.51 2.92
C VAL A 196 3.47 -14.90 2.84
N GLY A 197 4.76 -14.97 2.49
CA GLY A 197 5.52 -16.22 2.36
C GLY A 197 5.42 -16.91 1.01
N MET A 198 4.70 -16.36 0.02
CA MET A 198 4.64 -16.88 -1.35
C MET A 198 4.67 -15.76 -2.38
N SER A 199 5.63 -15.76 -3.30
CA SER A 199 5.69 -14.76 -4.37
C SER A 199 4.95 -15.25 -5.61
N CYS A 200 3.87 -14.56 -5.99
CA CYS A 200 3.13 -14.85 -7.22
C CYS A 200 3.90 -14.30 -8.44
N TYR A 201 4.84 -15.08 -8.97
CA TYR A 201 5.65 -14.67 -10.12
C TYR A 201 4.83 -14.31 -11.37
N ALA A 202 3.66 -14.93 -11.55
CA ALA A 202 2.73 -14.60 -12.64
C ALA A 202 2.23 -13.14 -12.58
N ALA A 203 2.22 -12.53 -11.39
CA ALA A 203 1.81 -11.15 -11.20
C ALA A 203 2.94 -10.13 -11.41
N LEU A 204 4.20 -10.57 -11.54
CA LEU A 204 5.36 -9.67 -11.63
C LEU A 204 5.27 -8.74 -12.84
N LEU A 205 5.12 -9.31 -14.04
CA LEU A 205 4.97 -8.54 -15.28
C LEU A 205 3.76 -7.58 -15.24
N PRO A 206 2.53 -8.03 -14.92
CA PRO A 206 1.40 -7.12 -14.94
C PRO A 206 1.50 -6.02 -13.86
N CYS A 207 2.03 -6.34 -12.67
CA CYS A 207 2.22 -5.35 -11.60
C CYS A 207 3.26 -4.30 -11.97
N THR A 208 4.40 -4.69 -12.57
CA THR A 208 5.45 -3.74 -12.96
C THR A 208 4.99 -2.80 -14.06
N ILE A 209 4.34 -3.32 -15.12
CA ILE A 209 3.80 -2.49 -16.21
C ILE A 209 2.79 -1.48 -15.66
N SER A 210 1.87 -1.95 -14.81
CA SER A 210 0.83 -1.13 -14.20
C SER A 210 1.39 -0.08 -13.26
N ALA A 211 2.41 -0.43 -12.46
CA ALA A 211 3.12 0.49 -11.57
C ALA A 211 3.86 1.60 -12.35
N ILE A 212 4.58 1.23 -13.41
CA ILE A 212 5.28 2.20 -14.27
C ILE A 212 4.28 3.16 -14.92
N CYS A 213 3.19 2.61 -15.48
CA CYS A 213 2.13 3.40 -16.08
C CYS A 213 1.47 4.34 -15.04
N GLY A 214 1.14 3.83 -13.86
CA GLY A 214 0.52 4.61 -12.79
C GLY A 214 1.42 5.75 -12.28
N ALA A 215 2.71 5.48 -12.07
CA ALA A 215 3.69 6.51 -11.71
C ALA A 215 3.84 7.56 -12.82
N LYS A 216 3.90 7.13 -14.09
CA LYS A 216 4.01 8.05 -15.22
C LYS A 216 2.79 8.97 -15.32
N VAL A 217 1.58 8.42 -15.16
CA VAL A 217 0.34 9.22 -15.11
C VAL A 217 0.40 10.24 -13.97
N ALA A 218 0.86 9.85 -12.78
CA ALA A 218 1.00 10.78 -11.67
C ALA A 218 1.98 11.93 -11.96
N THR A 219 3.10 11.64 -12.62
CA THR A 219 4.04 12.69 -13.07
C THR A 219 3.40 13.65 -14.07
N GLU A 220 2.54 13.18 -14.98
CA GLU A 220 1.79 14.07 -15.91
C GLU A 220 0.78 14.96 -15.17
N PHE A 221 0.29 14.54 -13.99
CA PHE A 221 -0.50 15.37 -13.08
C PHE A 221 0.35 16.30 -12.19
N GLY A 222 1.66 16.38 -12.42
CA GLY A 222 2.57 17.25 -11.64
C GLY A 222 2.99 16.68 -10.29
N ILE A 223 2.74 15.39 -10.02
CA ILE A 223 3.14 14.73 -8.78
C ILE A 223 4.57 14.24 -8.92
N SER A 224 5.46 14.84 -8.14
CA SER A 224 6.87 14.45 -8.10
C SER A 224 7.10 13.35 -7.04
N PRO A 225 7.91 12.32 -7.36
CA PRO A 225 8.36 11.36 -6.36
C PRO A 225 9.11 12.08 -5.24
N VAL A 226 8.84 11.70 -3.99
CA VAL A 226 9.66 12.17 -2.88
C VAL A 226 10.98 11.42 -2.91
N ALA A 227 12.07 12.14 -3.18
CA ALA A 227 13.41 11.59 -3.21
C ALA A 227 14.31 12.35 -2.24
N PHE A 228 15.08 11.60 -1.45
CA PHE A 228 16.14 12.13 -0.62
C PHE A 228 17.46 11.66 -1.21
N PHE A 229 18.29 12.60 -1.64
CA PHE A 229 19.60 12.31 -2.20
C PHE A 229 20.65 12.43 -1.10
N SER A 230 21.58 11.47 -1.07
CA SER A 230 22.75 11.51 -0.22
C SER A 230 23.97 11.31 -1.12
N ASP A 231 24.83 12.33 -1.18
CA ASP A 231 26.07 12.29 -1.97
C ASP A 231 27.21 11.54 -1.26
N VAL A 232 26.89 10.79 -0.20
CA VAL A 232 27.88 10.09 0.60
C VAL A 232 28.25 8.76 -0.06
N SER A 233 29.47 8.67 -0.58
CA SER A 233 30.07 7.41 -0.99
C SER A 233 30.55 6.64 0.25
N TYR A 234 30.04 5.43 0.46
CA TYR A 234 30.45 4.57 1.56
C TYR A 234 31.28 3.38 1.04
N GLU A 235 32.39 3.09 1.71
CA GLU A 235 33.07 1.81 1.53
C GLU A 235 32.35 0.72 2.34
N ILE A 236 32.11 -0.43 1.70
CA ILE A 236 31.49 -1.59 2.36
C ILE A 236 32.54 -2.22 3.28
N THR A 237 32.51 -1.84 4.56
CA THR A 237 33.38 -2.38 5.59
C THR A 237 32.61 -3.31 6.54
N PRO A 238 33.28 -4.29 7.20
CA PRO A 238 32.64 -5.14 8.21
C PRO A 238 32.01 -4.33 9.36
N ALA A 239 32.62 -3.19 9.73
CA ALA A 239 32.09 -2.30 10.75
C ALA A 239 30.77 -1.62 10.32
N LEU A 240 30.67 -1.20 9.06
CA LEU A 240 29.42 -0.66 8.51
C LEU A 240 28.33 -1.73 8.49
N LEU A 241 28.65 -2.94 8.03
CA LEU A 241 27.70 -4.07 8.04
C LEU A 241 27.20 -4.39 9.45
N ALA A 242 28.09 -4.39 10.44
CA ALA A 242 27.71 -4.61 11.84
C ALA A 242 26.77 -3.51 12.36
N ARG A 243 27.06 -2.23 12.08
CA ARG A 243 26.20 -1.10 12.47
C ARG A 243 24.83 -1.17 11.80
N SER A 244 24.77 -1.50 10.51
CA SER A 244 23.52 -1.70 9.77
C SER A 244 22.71 -2.87 10.31
N ALA A 245 23.36 -3.97 10.71
CA ALA A 245 22.69 -5.12 11.33
C ALA A 245 22.09 -4.75 12.70
N VAL A 246 22.82 -3.99 13.52
CA VAL A 246 22.29 -3.46 14.80
C VAL A 246 21.11 -2.55 14.55
N LEU A 247 21.19 -1.62 13.59
CA LEU A 247 20.08 -0.74 13.24
C LEU A 247 18.84 -1.53 12.78
N ALA A 248 19.03 -2.51 11.90
CA ALA A 248 17.94 -3.38 11.45
C ALA A 248 17.26 -4.13 12.60
N PHE A 249 18.04 -4.64 13.57
CA PHE A 249 17.53 -5.29 14.77
C PHE A 249 16.72 -4.32 15.65
N LEU A 250 17.20 -3.10 15.86
CA LEU A 250 16.49 -2.08 16.62
C LEU A 250 15.17 -1.66 15.93
N CYS A 251 15.19 -1.47 14.61
CA CYS A 251 13.98 -1.19 13.83
C CYS A 251 12.96 -2.33 13.93
N ALA A 252 13.41 -3.59 13.94
CA ALA A 252 12.54 -4.74 14.13
C ALA A 252 11.87 -4.73 15.52
N ILE A 253 12.61 -4.41 16.58
CA ILE A 253 12.06 -4.25 17.94
C ILE A 253 11.00 -3.13 17.96
N ILE A 254 11.30 -1.97 17.39
CA ILE A 254 10.36 -0.84 17.34
C ILE A 254 9.08 -1.22 16.57
N SER A 255 9.21 -1.93 15.45
CA SER A 255 8.07 -2.44 14.67
C SER A 255 7.19 -3.39 15.49
N ILE A 256 7.79 -4.30 16.28
CA ILE A 256 7.06 -5.17 17.20
C ILE A 256 6.30 -4.34 18.25
N ILE A 257 6.98 -3.36 18.86
CA ILE A 257 6.37 -2.46 19.85
C ILE A 257 5.19 -1.70 19.24
N PHE A 258 5.35 -1.16 18.02
CA PHE A 258 4.28 -0.47 17.31
C PHE A 258 3.07 -1.38 17.09
N CYS A 259 3.30 -2.58 16.55
CA CYS A 259 2.24 -3.58 16.33
C CYS A 259 1.49 -3.92 17.62
N TYR A 260 2.20 -4.12 18.73
CA TYR A 260 1.57 -4.38 20.03
C TYR A 260 0.79 -3.17 20.56
N THR A 261 1.33 -1.97 20.39
CA THR A 261 0.69 -0.73 20.85
C THR A 261 -0.61 -0.47 20.10
N VAL A 262 -0.61 -0.55 18.77
CA VAL A 262 -1.83 -0.42 17.94
C VAL A 262 -2.88 -1.46 18.35
N ARG A 263 -2.48 -2.72 18.53
CA ARG A 263 -3.38 -3.81 18.96
C ARG A 263 -3.94 -3.57 20.36
N TYR A 264 -3.10 -3.14 21.29
CA TYR A 264 -3.48 -2.87 22.66
C TYR A 264 -4.47 -1.70 22.73
N PHE A 265 -4.14 -0.55 22.13
CA PHE A 265 -5.04 0.61 22.08
C PHE A 265 -6.33 0.30 21.35
N SER A 266 -6.29 -0.46 20.25
CA SER A 266 -7.50 -0.90 19.53
C SER A 266 -8.41 -1.78 20.39
N LYS A 267 -7.85 -2.68 21.22
CA LYS A 267 -8.63 -3.51 22.15
C LYS A 267 -9.15 -2.69 23.32
N ALA A 268 -8.30 -1.87 23.94
CA ALA A 268 -8.63 -1.04 25.08
C ALA A 268 -9.72 -0.02 24.74
N SER A 269 -9.58 0.70 23.63
CA SER A 269 -10.57 1.68 23.18
C SER A 269 -11.93 1.05 22.87
N LYS A 270 -11.98 -0.15 22.26
CA LYS A 270 -13.23 -0.91 22.04
C LYS A 270 -13.87 -1.39 23.35
N LYS A 271 -13.06 -1.78 24.35
CA LYS A 271 -13.55 -2.23 25.65
C LYS A 271 -14.07 -1.07 26.50
N LEU A 272 -13.33 0.03 26.55
CA LEU A 272 -13.66 1.22 27.34
C LEU A 272 -14.79 2.03 26.70
N ILE A 273 -14.79 2.15 25.37
CA ILE A 273 -15.78 2.92 24.60
C ILE A 273 -16.32 2.07 23.44
N PRO A 274 -17.34 1.23 23.70
CA PRO A 274 -17.91 0.34 22.68
C PRO A 274 -18.56 1.10 21.51
N ASN A 275 -19.15 2.26 21.79
CA ASN A 275 -19.79 3.09 20.77
C ASN A 275 -18.74 3.68 19.82
N PRO A 276 -18.76 3.34 18.51
CA PRO A 276 -17.75 3.80 17.55
C PRO A 276 -17.72 5.32 17.38
N TYR A 277 -18.86 6.01 17.54
CA TYR A 277 -18.93 7.48 17.45
C TYR A 277 -18.21 8.15 18.62
N ALA A 278 -18.54 7.72 19.83
CA ALA A 278 -17.90 8.21 21.04
C ALA A 278 -16.41 7.89 21.03
N ARG A 279 -16.02 6.69 20.57
CA ARG A 279 -14.61 6.30 20.46
C ARG A 279 -13.84 7.20 19.50
N ALA A 280 -14.41 7.51 18.34
CA ALA A 280 -13.77 8.39 17.37
C ALA A 280 -13.67 9.84 17.91
N ALA A 281 -14.72 10.34 18.56
CA ALA A 281 -14.73 11.66 19.19
C ALA A 281 -13.68 11.79 20.30
N VAL A 282 -13.67 10.84 21.25
CA VAL A 282 -12.71 10.82 22.36
C VAL A 282 -11.28 10.64 21.84
N GLY A 283 -11.06 9.75 20.87
CA GLY A 283 -9.74 9.58 20.28
C GLY A 283 -9.23 10.82 19.57
N GLY A 284 -10.08 11.50 18.80
CA GLY A 284 -9.75 12.79 18.17
C GLY A 284 -9.43 13.87 19.21
N ALA A 285 -10.18 13.91 20.31
CA ALA A 285 -9.95 14.87 21.39
C ALA A 285 -8.62 14.59 22.10
N LEU A 286 -8.28 13.32 22.34
CA LEU A 286 -6.99 12.92 22.91
C LEU A 286 -5.82 13.33 22.00
N ILE A 287 -5.95 13.16 20.68
CA ILE A 287 -4.90 13.59 19.73
C ILE A 287 -4.74 15.12 19.75
N ALA A 288 -5.85 15.87 19.77
CA ALA A 288 -5.79 17.32 19.87
C ALA A 288 -5.14 17.78 21.19
N LEU A 289 -5.49 17.14 22.32
CA LEU A 289 -4.86 17.40 23.62
C LEU A 289 -3.37 17.05 23.61
N LEU A 290 -2.98 15.93 23.03
CA LEU A 290 -1.56 15.56 22.89
C LEU A 290 -0.80 16.56 22.03
N THR A 291 -1.42 17.06 20.95
CA THR A 291 -0.83 18.09 20.09
C THR A 291 -0.54 19.37 20.90
N ILE A 292 -1.48 19.82 21.73
CA ILE A 292 -1.26 20.96 22.64
C ILE A 292 -0.15 20.67 23.65
N SER A 293 -0.18 19.51 24.29
CA SER A 293 0.78 19.14 25.35
C SER A 293 2.22 19.04 24.86
N VAL A 294 2.41 18.57 23.63
CA VAL A 294 3.74 18.50 23.00
C VAL A 294 4.18 19.88 22.49
N GLY A 295 3.23 20.74 22.15
CA GLY A 295 3.48 22.12 21.74
C GLY A 295 3.90 22.29 20.26
N CYS A 296 3.83 21.22 19.46
CA CYS A 296 4.08 21.26 18.02
C CYS A 296 3.11 20.36 17.24
N TYR A 297 3.08 20.52 15.92
CA TYR A 297 2.16 19.82 15.01
C TYR A 297 2.86 18.73 14.17
N ASP A 298 4.13 18.44 14.44
CA ASP A 298 4.99 17.60 13.59
C ASP A 298 4.52 16.13 13.58
N TYR A 299 3.87 15.71 14.66
CA TYR A 299 3.33 14.36 14.82
C TYR A 299 1.94 14.19 14.19
N ASN A 300 1.31 15.26 13.70
CA ASN A 300 0.05 15.20 12.98
C ASN A 300 0.26 14.89 11.48
N GLY A 301 -0.73 14.25 10.84
CA GLY A 301 -0.63 13.84 9.43
C GLY A 301 0.42 12.74 9.19
N ALA A 302 1.01 12.70 7.99
CA ALA A 302 1.88 11.61 7.57
C ALA A 302 3.24 11.58 8.31
N GLY A 303 3.84 12.74 8.59
CA GLY A 303 5.17 12.82 9.25
C GLY A 303 6.36 12.97 8.30
N MET A 304 6.15 13.36 7.04
CA MET A 304 7.24 13.59 6.08
C MET A 304 8.26 14.64 6.55
N GLY A 305 7.81 15.66 7.31
CA GLY A 305 8.71 16.66 7.91
C GLY A 305 9.73 16.04 8.85
N ILE A 306 9.28 15.13 9.74
CA ILE A 306 10.16 14.42 10.69
C ILE A 306 11.22 13.60 9.95
N ILE A 307 10.86 12.95 8.84
CA ILE A 307 11.80 12.20 7.99
C ILE A 307 12.86 13.14 7.41
N SER A 308 12.43 14.29 6.87
CA SER A 308 13.35 15.30 6.32
C SER A 308 14.30 15.85 7.38
N GLU A 309 13.80 16.16 8.57
CA GLU A 309 14.61 16.66 9.69
C GLU A 309 15.60 15.61 10.18
N ALA A 310 15.22 14.34 10.21
CA ALA A 310 16.08 13.23 10.64
C ALA A 310 17.24 13.01 9.68
N LEU A 311 16.97 13.06 8.38
CA LEU A 311 18.01 12.97 7.35
C LEU A 311 18.96 14.18 7.38
N ASN A 312 18.44 15.36 7.74
CA ASN A 312 19.24 16.58 7.92
C ASN A 312 19.95 16.66 9.29
N GLY A 313 19.77 15.67 10.17
CA GLY A 313 20.40 15.64 11.50
C GLY A 313 19.82 16.63 12.53
N SER A 314 18.63 17.15 12.29
CA SER A 314 17.94 18.16 13.13
C SER A 314 16.77 17.60 13.94
N CYS A 315 16.34 16.38 13.64
CA CYS A 315 15.22 15.73 14.35
C CYS A 315 15.59 15.35 15.78
N VAL A 316 14.64 15.54 16.70
CA VAL A 316 14.81 15.14 18.10
C VAL A 316 14.85 13.61 18.23
N PRO A 317 15.79 13.03 19.03
CA PRO A 317 15.98 11.57 19.08
C PRO A 317 14.76 10.76 19.51
N TYR A 318 13.84 11.35 20.27
CA TYR A 318 12.63 10.70 20.77
C TYR A 318 11.39 10.89 19.87
N ALA A 319 11.53 11.55 18.71
CA ALA A 319 10.42 11.81 17.80
C ALA A 319 9.68 10.53 17.37
N PHE A 320 10.41 9.42 17.17
CA PHE A 320 9.82 8.13 16.80
C PHE A 320 8.79 7.64 17.84
N ALA A 321 9.05 7.87 19.13
CA ALA A 321 8.17 7.41 20.20
C ALA A 321 6.87 8.23 20.24
N LEU A 322 6.97 9.55 20.04
CA LEU A 322 5.79 10.41 19.94
C LEU A 322 4.96 10.08 18.70
N LYS A 323 5.61 9.92 17.53
CA LYS A 323 4.92 9.53 16.30
C LYS A 323 4.19 8.20 16.43
N LEU A 324 4.85 7.22 17.06
CA LEU A 324 4.28 5.91 17.38
C LEU A 324 2.98 6.04 18.19
N VAL A 325 2.98 6.83 19.27
CA VAL A 325 1.81 7.02 20.13
C VAL A 325 0.68 7.74 19.40
N PHE A 326 0.98 8.82 18.68
CA PHE A 326 0.00 9.58 17.90
C PHE A 326 -0.69 8.70 16.85
N THR A 327 0.10 7.93 16.08
CA THR A 327 -0.44 7.03 15.07
C THR A 327 -1.24 5.90 15.69
N ALA A 328 -0.74 5.26 16.74
CA ALA A 328 -1.46 4.17 17.38
C ALA A 328 -2.81 4.61 17.97
N LEU A 329 -2.87 5.80 18.57
CA LEU A 329 -4.14 6.37 19.07
C LEU A 329 -5.09 6.72 17.93
N THR A 330 -4.58 7.32 16.85
CA THR A 330 -5.37 7.68 15.66
C THR A 330 -6.04 6.45 15.06
N ILE A 331 -5.28 5.39 14.82
CA ILE A 331 -5.84 4.17 14.22
C ILE A 331 -6.76 3.45 15.20
N ALA A 332 -6.40 3.35 16.49
CA ALA A 332 -7.24 2.71 17.50
C ALA A 332 -8.59 3.42 17.68
N ALA A 333 -8.62 4.75 17.54
CA ALA A 333 -9.85 5.55 17.59
C ALA A 333 -10.77 5.29 16.38
N GLY A 334 -10.24 4.71 15.30
CA GLY A 334 -11.00 4.31 14.11
C GLY A 334 -10.89 5.29 12.94
N PHE A 335 -9.99 6.27 13.01
CA PHE A 335 -9.63 7.09 11.85
C PHE A 335 -9.04 6.22 10.73
N LYS A 336 -9.13 6.71 9.50
CA LYS A 336 -8.75 5.96 8.30
C LYS A 336 -7.49 6.52 7.67
N GLY A 337 -6.65 5.63 7.17
CA GLY A 337 -5.33 5.92 6.63
C GLY A 337 -4.46 4.67 6.69
N GLY A 338 -3.20 4.81 6.30
CA GLY A 338 -2.15 3.83 6.45
C GLY A 338 -1.29 4.07 7.69
N GLU A 339 -0.39 3.12 7.93
CA GLU A 339 0.61 3.14 9.01
C GLU A 339 2.03 2.94 8.45
N ILE A 340 2.24 3.11 7.13
CA ILE A 340 3.52 2.76 6.50
C ILE A 340 4.50 3.92 6.53
N VAL A 341 4.03 5.16 6.32
CA VAL A 341 4.89 6.36 6.43
C VAL A 341 5.11 6.81 7.89
N PRO A 342 4.08 6.89 8.75
CA PRO A 342 4.27 7.19 10.17
C PRO A 342 5.14 6.18 10.94
#